data_AF-A0A3D2XEG8-F1
#
_entry.id   AF-A0A3D2XEG8-F1
#
_cell.length_a   1.000
_cell.length_b   1.000
_cell.length_c   1.000
_cell.angle_alpha   90.00
_cell.angle_beta   90.00
_cell.angle_gamma   90.00
#
_symmetry.space_group_name_H-M   'P 1'
#
loop_
_entity.id
_entity.type
_entity.pdbx_description
1 polymer ?
#
loop_
_entity_poly.entity_id
_entity_poly.type
_entity_poly.pdbx_seq_one_letter_code
_entity_poly.pdbx_strand_id
1 'polypeptide(L)'
;IAPSGSKDIYVCVTAPDGKVISEGTKFVTREEGEKTYTSKVTVNYEQGKITPVSFDWKQADKYQTGNYKIEIYNNGFKIGEGVKTLKKGGLFS
;
A
#
# COMPACT_ATOMS: atom_id res chain seq x y z
N ILE A 1 -7.56 22.53 0.83
CA ILE A 1 -8.05 21.40 1.65
C ILE A 1 -8.82 20.46 0.72
N ALA A 2 -8.57 19.14 0.74
CA ALA A 2 -9.21 18.23 -0.20
C ALA A 2 -10.72 18.07 0.11
N PRO A 3 -11.61 18.13 -0.90
CA PRO A 3 -13.05 17.95 -0.69
C PRO A 3 -13.35 16.50 -0.28
N SER A 4 -14.37 16.34 0.57
CA SER A 4 -14.96 15.05 0.92
C SER A 4 -15.52 14.37 -0.32
N GLY A 5 -15.39 13.05 -0.41
CA GLY A 5 -15.84 12.27 -1.55
C GLY A 5 -15.07 10.95 -1.71
N SER A 6 -15.51 10.12 -2.65
CA SER A 6 -14.82 8.87 -2.97
C SER A 6 -13.44 9.16 -3.56
N LYS A 7 -12.40 8.65 -2.92
CA LYS A 7 -11.02 8.79 -3.35
C LYS A 7 -10.43 7.41 -3.59
N ASP A 8 -9.81 7.24 -4.75
CA ASP A 8 -9.03 6.06 -5.06
C ASP A 8 -7.64 6.19 -4.44
N ILE A 9 -7.32 5.25 -3.56
CA ILE A 9 -6.04 5.12 -2.89
C ILE A 9 -5.31 3.94 -3.50
N TYR A 10 -4.08 4.17 -3.95
CA TYR A 10 -3.20 3.13 -4.46
C TYR A 10 -2.21 2.76 -3.36
N VAL A 11 -2.20 1.49 -2.99
CA VAL A 11 -1.29 0.95 -1.98
C VAL A 11 -0.19 0.18 -2.72
N CYS A 12 1.05 0.59 -2.50
CA CYS A 12 2.24 -0.07 -3.02
C CYS A 12 2.98 -0.72 -1.86
N VAL A 13 3.05 -2.05 -1.87
CA VAL A 13 3.80 -2.81 -0.88
C VAL A 13 5.08 -3.32 -1.54
N THR A 14 6.22 -2.96 -0.98
CA THR A 14 7.54 -3.44 -1.37
C THR A 14 7.98 -4.48 -0.35
N ALA A 15 8.30 -5.68 -0.82
CA ALA A 15 8.81 -6.76 -0.02
C ALA A 15 10.25 -6.47 0.46
N PRO A 16 10.75 -7.20 1.48
CA PRO A 16 12.09 -7.01 2.02
C PRO A 16 13.22 -7.24 1.00
N ASP A 17 12.94 -7.99 -0.07
CA ASP A 17 13.85 -8.22 -1.21
C ASP A 17 13.87 -7.06 -2.22
N GLY A 18 13.11 -6.00 -1.96
CA GLY A 18 12.98 -4.83 -2.83
C GLY A 18 11.96 -5.00 -3.95
N LYS A 19 11.27 -6.14 -4.05
CA LYS A 19 10.25 -6.36 -5.08
C LYS A 19 8.93 -5.74 -4.68
N VAL A 20 8.34 -4.96 -5.59
CA VAL A 20 6.96 -4.52 -5.42
C VAL A 20 6.05 -5.71 -5.62
N ILE A 21 5.21 -5.94 -4.63
CA ILE A 21 4.18 -6.95 -4.67
C ILE A 21 3.07 -6.41 -5.55
N SER A 22 2.79 -7.07 -6.65
CA SER A 22 1.68 -6.70 -7.54
C SER A 22 1.32 -7.87 -8.44
N GLU A 23 0.05 -7.94 -8.83
CA GLU A 23 -0.44 -8.85 -9.88
C GLU A 23 -0.35 -8.22 -11.29
N GLY A 24 0.57 -7.27 -11.49
CA GLY A 24 0.81 -6.61 -12.79
C GLY A 24 0.02 -5.31 -12.99
N THR A 25 -0.56 -4.75 -11.93
CA THR A 25 -1.34 -3.52 -12.00
C THR A 25 -0.45 -2.29 -11.83
N LYS A 26 -0.59 -1.33 -12.75
CA LYS A 26 0.19 -0.08 -12.77
C LYS A 26 -0.71 1.15 -12.73
N PHE A 27 -0.20 2.22 -12.14
CA PHE A 27 -0.83 3.53 -12.11
C PHE A 27 0.21 4.60 -12.45
N VAL A 28 -0.26 5.76 -12.92
CA VAL A 28 0.62 6.89 -13.22
C VAL A 28 0.70 7.79 -11.98
N THR A 29 1.89 7.91 -11.42
CA THR A 29 2.24 8.91 -10.42
C THR A 29 2.56 10.23 -11.10
N ARG A 30 2.35 11.34 -10.39
CA ARG A 30 2.64 12.69 -10.90
C ARG A 30 4.14 13.01 -10.89
N GLU A 31 4.89 12.39 -9.98
CA GLU A 31 6.33 12.63 -9.80
C GLU A 31 7.22 11.61 -10.52
N GLU A 32 6.91 10.31 -10.40
CA GLU A 32 7.80 9.22 -10.86
C GLU A 32 7.33 8.56 -12.17
N GLY A 33 6.17 8.95 -12.71
CA GLY A 33 5.57 8.31 -13.89
C GLY A 33 4.87 7.00 -13.55
N GLU A 34 4.97 5.98 -14.40
CA GLU A 34 4.32 4.68 -14.18
C GLU A 34 4.93 3.94 -12.97
N LYS A 35 4.10 3.67 -11.96
CA LYS A 35 4.46 2.89 -10.79
C LYS A 35 3.53 1.68 -10.66
N THR A 36 4.06 0.58 -10.15
CA THR A 36 3.29 -0.64 -9.90
C THR A 36 2.64 -0.53 -8.53
N TYR A 37 1.37 -0.91 -8.41
CA TYR A 37 0.65 -0.93 -7.14
C TYR A 37 0.24 -2.35 -6.76
N THR A 38 0.09 -2.60 -5.48
CA THR A 38 -0.37 -3.88 -4.95
C THR A 38 -1.89 -3.95 -4.97
N SER A 39 -2.55 -2.88 -4.54
CA SER A 39 -4.01 -2.81 -4.53
C SER A 39 -4.55 -1.40 -4.63
N LYS A 40 -5.77 -1.30 -5.15
CA LYS A 40 -6.54 -0.06 -5.21
C LYS A 40 -7.67 -0.15 -4.20
N VAL A 41 -7.68 0.76 -3.23
CA VAL A 41 -8.76 0.89 -2.24
C VAL A 41 -9.51 2.17 -2.51
N THR A 42 -10.80 2.07 -2.81
CA THR A 42 -11.68 3.24 -2.91
C THR A 42 -12.20 3.56 -1.52
N VAL A 43 -11.79 4.69 -0.96
CA VAL A 43 -12.22 5.16 0.37
C VAL A 43 -13.17 6.34 0.24
N ASN A 44 -14.22 6.37 1.04
CA ASN A 44 -15.03 7.58 1.19
C ASN A 44 -14.30 8.50 2.17
N TYR A 45 -13.51 9.42 1.62
CA TYR A 45 -12.76 10.39 2.41
C TYR A 45 -13.73 11.41 3.01
N GLU A 46 -13.76 11.47 4.34
CA GLU A 46 -14.44 12.51 5.10
C GLU A 46 -13.40 13.45 5.71
N GLN A 47 -13.50 14.74 5.36
CA GLN A 47 -12.58 15.76 5.86
C GLN A 47 -12.57 15.79 7.40
N GLY A 48 -11.39 15.66 8.00
CA GLY A 48 -11.19 15.69 9.46
C GLY A 48 -11.36 14.35 10.17
N LYS A 49 -11.66 13.25 9.46
CA LYS A 49 -11.71 11.89 10.05
C LYS A 49 -10.56 11.02 9.57
N ILE A 50 -10.09 10.15 10.46
CA ILE A 50 -9.15 9.08 10.12
C ILE A 50 -9.97 7.96 9.46
N THR A 51 -9.70 7.68 8.18
CA THR A 51 -10.28 6.53 7.49
C THR A 51 -9.29 5.37 7.55
N PRO A 52 -9.56 4.31 8.32
CA PRO A 52 -8.71 3.13 8.33
C PRO A 52 -8.80 2.43 6.97
N VAL A 53 -7.65 2.21 6.35
CA VAL A 53 -7.53 1.45 5.11
C VAL A 53 -7.00 0.07 5.46
N SER A 54 -7.88 -0.92 5.39
CA SER A 54 -7.50 -2.33 5.47
C SER A 54 -7.38 -2.87 4.06
N PHE A 55 -6.27 -3.55 3.80
CA PHE A 55 -6.07 -4.26 2.55
C PHE A 55 -5.62 -5.68 2.85
N ASP A 56 -6.41 -6.64 2.39
CA ASP A 56 -6.05 -8.05 2.44
C ASP A 56 -5.22 -8.41 1.23
N TRP A 57 -3.93 -8.58 1.47
CA TRP A 57 -3.00 -9.08 0.47
C TRP A 57 -2.92 -10.60 0.55
N LYS A 58 -3.18 -11.28 -0.55
CA LYS A 58 -2.85 -12.70 -0.74
C LYS A 58 -1.81 -12.80 -1.84
N GLN A 59 -0.54 -13.04 -1.52
CA GLN A 59 0.42 -13.47 -2.53
C GLN A 59 0.32 -14.98 -2.75
N ALA A 60 0.52 -15.41 -3.99
CA ALA A 60 0.71 -16.82 -4.33
C ALA A 60 2.01 -17.38 -3.70
N ASP A 61 3.01 -16.51 -3.52
CA ASP A 61 4.31 -16.88 -2.97
C ASP A 61 4.33 -16.91 -1.43
N LYS A 62 5.39 -17.51 -0.87
CA LYS A 62 5.61 -17.54 0.58
C LYS A 62 6.01 -16.17 1.12
N TYR A 63 5.43 -15.78 2.25
CA TYR A 63 5.78 -14.51 2.90
C TYR A 63 7.24 -14.54 3.37
N GLN A 64 7.96 -13.48 3.07
CA GLN A 64 9.35 -13.32 3.46
C GLN A 64 9.43 -12.63 4.82
N THR A 65 10.32 -13.09 5.69
CA THR A 65 10.59 -12.36 6.93
C THR A 65 11.42 -11.12 6.62
N GLY A 66 11.01 -9.97 7.14
CA GLY A 66 11.75 -8.72 6.97
C GLY A 66 10.84 -7.50 6.96
N ASN A 67 11.40 -6.39 6.50
CA ASN A 67 10.71 -5.09 6.46
C ASN A 67 9.94 -4.93 5.15
N TYR A 68 8.62 -4.88 5.23
CA TYR A 68 7.76 -4.50 4.12
C TYR A 68 7.55 -3.00 4.15
N LYS A 69 7.95 -2.32 3.08
CA LYS A 69 7.65 -0.90 2.89
C LYS A 69 6.28 -0.75 2.28
N ILE A 70 5.43 0.07 2.86
CA ILE A 70 4.07 0.36 2.42
C ILE A 70 4.02 1.83 2.05
N GLU A 71 3.68 2.13 0.81
CA GLU A 71 3.55 3.49 0.30
C GLU A 71 2.12 3.69 -0.18
N ILE A 72 1.54 4.83 0.20
CA ILE A 72 0.15 5.15 -0.08
C ILE A 72 0.14 6.35 -1.02
N TYR A 73 -0.52 6.18 -2.15
CA TYR A 73 -0.66 7.21 -3.17
C TYR A 73 -2.13 7.58 -3.38
N ASN A 74 -2.40 8.86 -3.57
CA ASN A 74 -3.71 9.36 -3.96
C ASN A 74 -3.55 10.34 -5.12
N ASN A 75 -4.31 10.13 -6.20
CA ASN A 75 -4.28 10.98 -7.40
C ASN A 75 -2.85 11.22 -7.94
N GLY A 76 -1.98 10.20 -7.82
CA GLY A 76 -0.59 10.24 -8.25
C GLY A 76 0.39 10.92 -7.28
N PHE A 77 -0.03 11.40 -6.12
CA PHE A 77 0.84 11.95 -5.07
C PHE A 77 1.04 10.95 -3.94
N LYS A 78 2.27 10.86 -3.40
CA LYS A 78 2.54 10.08 -2.18
C LYS A 78 1.95 10.81 -0.98
N ILE A 79 0.95 10.21 -0.34
CA ILE A 79 0.27 10.80 0.84
C ILE A 79 0.73 10.17 2.15
N GLY A 80 1.44 9.04 2.09
CA GLY A 80 1.98 8.40 3.28
C GLY A 80 2.93 7.27 2.96
N GLU A 81 3.79 6.96 3.91
CA GLU A 81 4.59 5.75 3.90
C GLU A 81 4.68 5.15 5.30
N GLY A 82 4.88 3.84 5.36
CA GLY A 82 5.08 3.10 6.59
C GLY A 82 5.92 1.86 6.33
N VAL A 83 6.55 1.33 7.38
CA VAL A 83 7.30 0.08 7.29
C VAL A 83 6.72 -0.89 8.30
N LYS A 84 6.37 -2.11 7.84
CA LYS A 84 5.88 -3.18 8.68
C LYS A 84 6.86 -4.35 8.63
N THR A 85 7.44 -4.69 9.77
CA THR A 85 8.29 -5.88 9.88
C THR A 85 7.42 -7.13 10.05
N LEU A 86 7.53 -8.06 9.11
CA LEU A 86 7.01 -9.42 9.26
C LEU A 86 8.10 -10.30 9.87
N LYS A 87 7.83 -10.86 11.04
CA LYS A 87 8.70 -11.84 11.69
C LYS A 87 8.07 -13.22 11.57
N LYS A 88 8.89 -14.28 11.45
CA LYS A 88 8.41 -15.66 11.52
C LYS A 88 7.74 -15.83 12.89
N GLY A 89 6.48 -16.25 12.92
CA GLY A 89 5.80 -16.60 14.16
C GLY A 89 6.59 -17.73 14.84
N GLY A 90 7.27 -17.41 15.94
CA GLY A 90 7.91 -18.40 16.79
C GLY A 90 6.85 -19.07 17.65
N LEU A 91 6.68 -20.38 17.49
CA LEU A 91 5.74 -21.21 18.25
C LEU A 91 6.27 -21.59 19.64
N PHE A 92 7.12 -20.77 20.27
CA PHE A 92 7.69 -21.06 21.58
C PHE A 92 7.77 -19.76 22.40
N SER A 93 6.80 -19.61 23.31
CA SER A 93 6.97 -18.95 24.61
C SER A 93 7.26 -20.01 25.65
#